data_AF-A0AAE1SC25-F1
#
_entry.id   AF-A0AAE1SC25-F1
#
_cell.length_a   1.000
_cell.length_b   1.000
_cell.length_c   1.000
_cell.angle_alpha   90.00
_cell.angle_beta   90.00
_cell.angle_gamma   90.00
#
_symmetry.space_group_name_H-M   'P 1'
#
loop_
_entity.id
_entity.type
_entity.pdbx_description
1 polymer ?
#
loop_
_entity_poly.entity_id
_entity_poly.type
_entity_poly.pdbx_seq_one_letter_code
_entity_poly.pdbx_strand_id
1 'polypeptide(L)'
;MAISKVGLAAIMVGLSILVECGVGADTYSSKLVHRFSEEVRKLRVSRNGEVWPQHRSLEYYGRLMNSDLQRQKMKLGPQFQLLFPSEGSKTMPLGNDFGWLHYMWVDIGTPSVSFLVALDAGSDLLWVPCECVQCAPLSASYYSSLDKDLNEYNPSGSSTSKFLSCSHQFCELGSNCKNPKQPCPYTVNYVSDDTSTSGVLVEDILHLASGSRMTANSSVRAPITLGCGSKQTGGYLNGVAPDGLMGLGPGEISVPSRLAKAGLVRNSFSLCFKEDDSGRIFFGDQGPATQQTTSFLPSEGQFVTYVVGVESCCLGSSCIEQTNFKAIVDSGTSFSFLPDQIYDRIVKEFDKEVNATKASFEGYPWQYCYKSSSEGLPKVPSFTLKFMKNSTLIVQDPVFVIYGSEGAVGFCLAVEPSGIDIGTIGQNFMTGYHMVFDRENLKLGWSRSDCEDHNRLPLAPPNGSSPNSLPTEQQNTPNISGVAPAVARRTPSSSAAPTSYRMPFKLCLTKLLFQLLLVSSNF
;
A
#
# COMPACT_ATOMS: atom_id res chain seq x y z
N MET A 1 -91.93 23.66 -11.00
CA MET A 1 -91.66 22.46 -10.18
C MET A 1 -90.97 21.44 -11.08
N ALA A 2 -89.73 21.09 -10.73
CA ALA A 2 -88.91 19.97 -11.26
C ALA A 2 -88.63 19.90 -12.78
N ILE A 3 -87.64 20.66 -13.26
CA ILE A 3 -86.76 20.21 -14.34
C ILE A 3 -85.45 19.79 -13.67
N SER A 4 -85.21 18.48 -13.67
CA SER A 4 -84.25 17.77 -12.85
C SER A 4 -83.21 17.08 -13.74
N LYS A 5 -81.94 17.31 -13.40
CA LYS A 5 -80.80 16.38 -13.57
C LYS A 5 -80.17 16.15 -14.96
N VAL A 6 -80.00 17.19 -15.79
CA VAL A 6 -79.01 17.14 -16.91
C VAL A 6 -78.03 18.31 -16.94
N GLY A 7 -78.28 19.41 -16.22
CA GLY A 7 -77.45 20.63 -16.28
C GLY A 7 -76.25 20.72 -15.33
N LEU A 8 -76.14 19.85 -14.31
CA LEU A 8 -75.05 19.95 -13.31
C LEU A 8 -73.85 19.02 -13.60
N ALA A 9 -74.00 18.03 -14.48
CA ALA A 9 -72.89 17.16 -14.90
C ALA A 9 -72.03 17.80 -16.01
N ALA A 10 -72.58 18.72 -16.81
CA ALA A 10 -71.84 19.38 -17.89
C ALA A 10 -70.87 20.48 -17.39
N ILE A 11 -71.12 21.06 -16.21
CA ILE A 11 -70.26 22.11 -15.63
C ILE A 11 -69.07 21.51 -14.87
N MET A 12 -69.19 20.29 -14.33
CA MET A 12 -68.07 19.58 -13.68
C MET A 12 -67.14 18.85 -14.65
N VAL A 13 -67.55 18.61 -15.91
CA VAL A 13 -66.66 18.06 -16.96
C VAL A 13 -65.97 19.17 -17.76
N GLY A 14 -66.59 20.36 -17.89
CA GLY A 14 -65.98 21.52 -18.56
C GLY A 14 -64.85 22.21 -17.78
N LEU A 15 -64.79 22.04 -16.46
CA LEU A 15 -63.71 22.57 -15.61
C LEU A 15 -62.57 21.58 -15.34
N SER A 16 -62.72 20.32 -15.76
CA SER A 16 -61.62 19.33 -15.77
C SER A 16 -60.87 19.26 -17.11
N ILE A 17 -61.36 19.94 -18.16
CA ILE A 17 -60.74 19.95 -19.49
C ILE A 17 -60.06 21.32 -19.81
N LEU A 18 -60.12 22.29 -18.88
CA LEU A 18 -59.44 23.59 -19.01
C LEU A 18 -58.41 23.89 -17.92
N VAL A 19 -57.90 22.84 -17.26
CA VAL A 19 -56.61 22.84 -16.54
C VAL A 19 -55.65 21.82 -17.18
N GLU A 20 -55.75 21.66 -18.50
CA GLU A 20 -54.61 21.32 -19.35
C GLU A 20 -54.21 22.57 -20.15
N CYS A 21 -54.14 23.71 -19.46
CA CYS A 21 -53.39 24.85 -19.96
C CYS A 21 -51.91 24.51 -19.76
N GLY A 22 -51.27 24.13 -20.86
CA GLY A 22 -49.86 23.81 -21.04
C GLY A 22 -48.93 24.29 -19.93
N VAL A 23 -48.65 23.38 -19.00
CA VAL A 23 -47.25 23.18 -18.66
C VAL A 23 -46.76 22.27 -19.77
N GLY A 24 -46.29 22.87 -20.87
CA GLY A 24 -45.28 22.22 -21.67
C GLY A 24 -44.15 21.94 -20.68
N ALA A 25 -44.14 20.73 -20.10
CA ALA A 25 -42.94 20.21 -19.49
C ALA A 25 -42.01 20.06 -20.68
N ASP A 26 -41.29 21.14 -21.01
CA ASP A 26 -40.13 21.10 -21.88
C ASP A 26 -39.23 20.06 -21.25
N THR A 27 -39.41 18.83 -21.72
CA THR A 27 -38.58 17.71 -21.35
C THR A 27 -37.31 18.00 -22.12
N TYR A 28 -36.41 18.74 -21.48
CA TYR A 28 -35.07 18.98 -21.98
C TYR A 28 -34.37 17.61 -22.03
N SER A 29 -34.61 16.88 -23.12
CA SER A 29 -33.89 15.67 -23.44
C SER A 29 -32.54 16.09 -23.99
N SER A 30 -31.55 16.11 -23.11
CA SER A 30 -30.16 16.24 -23.53
C SER A 30 -29.66 14.85 -23.93
N LYS A 31 -29.41 14.65 -25.22
CA LYS A 31 -28.72 13.44 -25.68
C LYS A 31 -27.30 13.48 -25.11
N LEU A 32 -26.98 12.57 -24.20
CA LEU A 32 -25.63 12.42 -23.67
C LEU A 32 -24.78 11.74 -24.73
N VAL A 33 -24.09 12.56 -25.53
CA VAL A 33 -23.26 12.10 -26.64
C VAL A 33 -21.81 11.99 -26.15
N HIS A 34 -21.23 10.79 -26.25
CA HIS A 34 -19.86 10.55 -25.85
C HIS A 34 -18.90 11.49 -26.60
N ARG A 35 -17.93 12.09 -25.90
CA ARG A 35 -17.00 13.11 -26.44
C ARG A 35 -16.16 12.61 -27.63
N PHE A 36 -16.06 11.29 -27.85
CA PHE A 36 -15.37 10.65 -28.98
C PHE A 36 -16.29 9.84 -29.88
N SER A 37 -17.60 10.00 -29.72
CA SER A 37 -18.57 9.51 -30.70
C SER A 37 -18.28 10.09 -32.09
N GLU A 38 -18.72 9.38 -33.13
CA GLU A 38 -18.58 9.82 -34.51
C GLU A 38 -19.24 11.19 -34.73
N GLU A 39 -20.34 11.46 -34.04
CA GLU A 39 -21.07 12.73 -34.08
C GLU A 39 -20.21 13.91 -33.56
N VAL A 40 -19.53 13.75 -32.43
CA VAL A 40 -18.70 14.80 -31.84
C VAL A 40 -17.36 14.96 -32.58
N ARG A 41 -16.84 13.87 -33.16
CA ARG A 41 -15.60 13.90 -33.97
C ARG A 41 -15.75 14.74 -35.23
N LYS A 42 -16.86 14.57 -35.97
CA LYS A 42 -17.17 15.37 -37.17
C LYS A 42 -17.25 16.87 -36.84
N LEU A 43 -17.84 17.21 -35.70
CA LEU A 43 -17.93 18.61 -35.23
C LEU A 43 -16.58 19.21 -34.83
N ARG A 44 -15.66 18.42 -34.25
CA ARG A 44 -14.33 18.90 -33.84
C ARG A 44 -13.36 19.11 -34.99
N VAL A 45 -13.38 18.20 -35.98
CA VAL A 45 -12.58 18.36 -37.20
C VAL A 45 -12.94 19.69 -37.89
N SER A 46 -14.24 20.01 -37.94
CA SER A 46 -14.73 21.26 -38.51
C SER A 46 -14.36 22.53 -37.73
N ARG A 47 -14.04 22.42 -36.43
CA ARG A 47 -13.85 23.58 -35.55
C ARG A 47 -12.38 23.89 -35.27
N ASN A 48 -11.51 22.87 -35.15
CA ASN A 48 -10.11 23.04 -34.74
C ASN A 48 -9.10 22.37 -35.68
N GLY A 49 -9.52 21.75 -36.79
CA GLY A 49 -8.60 21.07 -37.73
C GLY A 49 -7.88 19.85 -37.14
N GLU A 50 -8.30 19.35 -35.98
CA GLU A 50 -7.63 18.25 -35.29
C GLU A 50 -7.97 16.91 -35.97
N VAL A 51 -6.99 16.31 -36.65
CA VAL A 51 -7.13 15.02 -37.34
C VAL A 51 -7.08 13.88 -36.32
N TRP A 52 -8.18 13.14 -36.22
CA TRP A 52 -8.27 11.93 -35.40
C TRP A 52 -7.71 10.71 -36.16
N PRO A 53 -6.96 9.80 -35.50
CA PRO A 53 -6.52 8.57 -36.14
C PRO A 53 -7.69 7.74 -36.66
N GLN A 54 -7.43 6.88 -37.64
CA GLN A 54 -8.43 6.00 -38.23
C GLN A 54 -9.12 5.15 -37.15
N HIS A 55 -10.45 5.08 -37.20
CA HIS A 55 -11.24 4.34 -36.22
C HIS A 55 -10.78 2.88 -36.14
N ARG A 56 -10.57 2.39 -34.90
CA ARG A 56 -10.01 1.05 -34.57
C ARG A 56 -8.54 0.82 -34.94
N SER A 57 -7.77 1.84 -35.29
CA SER A 57 -6.31 1.71 -35.40
C SER A 57 -5.64 1.64 -34.02
N LEU A 58 -4.40 1.16 -33.96
CA LEU A 58 -3.60 1.17 -32.73
C LEU A 58 -3.43 2.59 -32.17
N GLU A 59 -3.18 3.57 -33.04
CA GLU A 59 -3.07 4.99 -32.69
C GLU A 59 -4.37 5.57 -32.14
N TYR A 60 -5.53 5.11 -32.65
CA TYR A 60 -6.84 5.51 -32.16
C TYR A 60 -7.07 5.06 -30.72
N TYR A 61 -6.76 3.79 -30.42
CA TYR A 61 -6.81 3.29 -29.04
C TYR A 61 -5.77 3.96 -28.15
N GLY A 62 -4.57 4.23 -28.67
CA GLY A 62 -3.54 5.00 -27.97
C GLY A 62 -4.01 6.41 -27.59
N ARG A 63 -4.67 7.13 -28.50
CA ARG A 63 -5.26 8.46 -28.24
C ARG A 63 -6.40 8.41 -27.23
N LEU A 64 -7.28 7.40 -27.28
CA LEU A 64 -8.36 7.22 -26.30
C LEU A 64 -7.80 6.93 -24.91
N MET A 65 -6.88 5.97 -24.80
CA MET A 65 -6.21 5.62 -23.55
C MET A 65 -5.47 6.82 -22.95
N ASN A 66 -4.73 7.58 -23.77
CA ASN A 66 -4.03 8.77 -23.29
C ASN A 66 -5.02 9.87 -22.86
N SER A 67 -6.13 10.05 -23.56
CA SER A 67 -7.18 11.00 -23.14
C SER A 67 -7.90 10.57 -21.86
N ASP A 68 -8.09 9.27 -21.63
CA ASP A 68 -8.67 8.74 -20.40
C ASP A 68 -7.70 8.86 -19.23
N LEU A 69 -6.42 8.55 -19.44
CA LEU A 69 -5.35 8.86 -18.48
C LEU A 69 -5.30 10.36 -18.16
N GLN A 70 -5.41 11.23 -19.17
CA GLN A 70 -5.46 12.67 -18.94
C GLN A 70 -6.73 13.12 -18.22
N ARG A 71 -7.87 12.45 -18.42
CA ARG A 71 -9.12 12.72 -17.68
C ARG A 71 -9.06 12.24 -16.23
N GLN A 72 -8.49 11.06 -15.99
CA GLN A 72 -8.16 10.62 -14.64
C GLN A 72 -7.17 11.60 -13.97
N LYS A 73 -6.31 12.26 -14.76
CA LYS A 73 -5.44 13.36 -14.33
C LYS A 73 -6.11 14.74 -14.34
N MET A 74 -7.33 14.92 -14.85
CA MET A 74 -8.09 16.17 -14.74
C MET A 74 -8.77 16.19 -13.37
N LYS A 75 -7.94 16.54 -12.39
CA LYS A 75 -8.24 16.53 -10.97
C LYS A 75 -9.27 17.61 -10.63
N LEU A 76 -10.40 17.22 -10.03
CA LEU A 76 -10.81 17.97 -8.84
C LEU A 76 -9.63 17.80 -7.86
N GLY A 77 -9.01 18.90 -7.42
CA GLY A 77 -7.87 18.82 -6.50
C GLY A 77 -8.21 17.92 -5.30
N PRO A 78 -7.23 17.20 -4.71
CA PRO A 78 -7.49 16.36 -3.56
C PRO A 78 -8.11 17.23 -2.46
N GLN A 79 -9.05 16.66 -1.72
CA GLN A 79 -9.71 17.39 -0.63
C GLN A 79 -8.70 17.82 0.43
N PHE A 80 -7.67 17.01 0.65
CA PHE A 80 -6.62 17.23 1.62
C PHE A 80 -5.24 17.09 0.97
N GLN A 81 -4.31 17.94 1.39
CA GLN A 81 -2.92 17.83 0.94
C GLN A 81 -2.23 16.61 1.55
N LEU A 82 -2.45 16.39 2.85
CA LEU A 82 -1.88 15.30 3.63
C LEU A 82 -2.94 14.73 4.57
N LEU A 83 -2.91 13.42 4.74
CA LEU A 83 -3.65 12.70 5.77
C LEU A 83 -2.71 11.80 6.56
N PHE A 84 -3.08 11.55 7.82
CA PHE A 84 -2.43 10.60 8.71
C PHE A 84 -3.51 9.97 9.61
N PRO A 85 -3.24 8.85 10.30
CA PRO A 85 -4.19 8.26 11.25
C PRO A 85 -4.71 9.27 12.29
N SER A 86 -5.94 9.09 12.76
CA SER A 86 -6.51 9.95 13.83
C SER A 86 -5.66 9.96 15.10
N GLU A 87 -4.95 8.86 15.37
CA GLU A 87 -4.02 8.69 16.49
C GLU A 87 -2.65 9.38 16.29
N GLY A 88 -2.49 10.09 15.17
CA GLY A 88 -1.28 10.82 14.83
C GLY A 88 -0.46 10.12 13.76
N SER A 89 0.55 10.84 13.25
CA SER A 89 1.43 10.33 12.20
C SER A 89 2.60 9.52 12.72
N LYS A 90 2.83 9.50 14.04
CA LYS A 90 4.01 8.88 14.65
C LYS A 90 3.95 7.37 14.52
N THR A 91 5.09 6.79 14.20
CA THR A 91 5.30 5.34 14.16
C THR A 91 6.29 4.96 15.25
N MET A 92 6.15 3.77 15.80
CA MET A 92 7.03 3.24 16.84
C MET A 92 7.53 1.85 16.42
N PRO A 93 8.79 1.50 16.69
CA PRO A 93 9.28 0.16 16.56
C PRO A 93 9.17 -0.52 17.92
N LEU A 94 8.89 -1.81 17.90
CA LEU A 94 8.61 -2.56 19.11
C LEU A 94 9.64 -3.67 19.32
N GLY A 95 10.84 -3.44 18.78
CA GLY A 95 12.00 -4.33 18.94
C GLY A 95 11.79 -5.72 18.34
N ASN A 96 12.56 -6.67 18.85
CA ASN A 96 12.62 -8.04 18.35
C ASN A 96 11.29 -8.80 18.45
N ASP A 97 10.54 -8.61 19.53
CA ASP A 97 9.27 -9.31 19.78
C ASP A 97 8.22 -8.99 18.71
N PHE A 98 8.40 -7.85 18.03
CA PHE A 98 7.54 -7.39 16.94
C PHE A 98 8.27 -7.38 15.58
N GLY A 99 9.35 -8.16 15.47
CA GLY A 99 10.10 -8.37 14.24
C GLY A 99 10.91 -7.16 13.78
N TRP A 100 11.20 -6.18 14.64
CA TRP A 100 11.86 -4.91 14.29
C TRP A 100 11.13 -4.07 13.24
N LEU A 101 9.81 -4.25 13.13
CA LEU A 101 8.98 -3.46 12.22
C LEU A 101 8.56 -2.13 12.86
N HIS A 102 8.22 -1.16 12.01
CA HIS A 102 7.52 0.05 12.44
C HIS A 102 6.01 -0.18 12.46
N TYR A 103 5.39 0.27 13.55
CA TYR A 103 3.97 0.16 13.83
C TYR A 103 3.33 1.53 13.96
N MET A 104 2.03 1.58 13.76
CA MET A 104 1.22 2.76 14.08
C MET A 104 -0.14 2.35 14.63
N TRP A 105 -0.73 3.22 15.44
CA TRP A 105 -2.11 3.10 15.85
C TRP A 105 -3.06 3.60 14.76
N VAL A 106 -4.11 2.83 14.49
CA VAL A 106 -5.20 3.20 13.58
C VAL A 106 -6.54 2.93 14.20
N ASP A 107 -7.53 3.77 13.90
CA ASP A 107 -8.88 3.62 14.41
C ASP A 107 -9.83 3.11 13.32
N ILE A 108 -10.55 2.03 13.62
CA ILE A 108 -11.47 1.39 12.68
C ILE A 108 -12.85 1.24 13.31
N GLY A 109 -13.90 1.48 12.53
CA GLY A 109 -15.29 1.18 12.91
C GLY A 109 -16.11 2.35 13.44
N THR A 110 -17.38 2.08 13.76
CA THR A 110 -18.30 3.03 14.39
C THR A 110 -19.13 2.34 15.49
N PRO A 111 -18.79 2.52 16.79
CA PRO A 111 -17.72 3.37 17.33
C PRO A 111 -16.32 2.88 16.93
N SER A 112 -15.34 3.78 16.96
CA SER A 112 -13.96 3.47 16.60
C SER A 112 -13.27 2.64 17.68
N VAL A 113 -12.47 1.66 17.24
CA VAL A 113 -11.55 0.87 18.08
C VAL A 113 -10.15 1.01 17.50
N SER A 114 -9.14 1.15 18.37
CA SER A 114 -7.74 1.31 17.95
C SER A 114 -7.06 -0.05 17.74
N PHE A 115 -6.25 -0.14 16.70
CA PHE A 115 -5.44 -1.31 16.36
C PHE A 115 -3.99 -0.90 16.07
N LEU A 116 -3.03 -1.67 16.55
CA LEU A 116 -1.60 -1.47 16.34
C LEU A 116 -1.14 -2.25 15.12
N VAL A 117 -0.96 -1.56 13.99
CA VAL A 117 -0.68 -2.20 12.70
C VAL A 117 0.76 -2.02 12.25
N ALA A 118 1.37 -3.12 11.80
CA ALA A 118 2.68 -3.08 11.13
C ALA A 118 2.58 -2.38 9.76
N LEU A 119 3.57 -1.56 9.40
CA LEU A 119 3.59 -0.83 8.13
C LEU A 119 4.30 -1.62 7.02
N ASP A 120 3.55 -2.08 6.03
CA ASP A 120 4.08 -3.01 5.02
C ASP A 120 3.89 -2.49 3.59
N ALA A 121 4.95 -1.96 2.98
CA ALA A 121 4.94 -1.56 1.58
C ALA A 121 5.06 -2.73 0.59
N GLY A 122 5.35 -3.94 1.07
CA GLY A 122 5.46 -5.18 0.31
C GLY A 122 4.14 -5.92 0.10
N SER A 123 3.06 -5.54 0.80
CA SER A 123 1.72 -6.12 0.61
C SER A 123 0.60 -5.07 0.51
N ASP A 124 -0.58 -5.50 0.05
CA ASP A 124 -1.69 -4.59 -0.27
C ASP A 124 -2.77 -4.49 0.80
N LEU A 125 -3.05 -5.57 1.53
CA LEU A 125 -4.24 -5.66 2.38
C LEU A 125 -3.97 -5.13 3.79
N LEU A 126 -4.81 -4.22 4.28
CA LEU A 126 -4.96 -3.98 5.70
C LEU A 126 -5.77 -5.13 6.30
N TRP A 127 -5.25 -5.79 7.33
CA TRP A 127 -6.00 -6.81 8.08
C TRP A 127 -5.76 -6.66 9.58
N VAL A 128 -6.76 -7.07 10.36
CA VAL A 128 -6.75 -7.08 11.82
C VAL A 128 -7.32 -8.41 12.32
N PRO A 129 -6.91 -8.90 13.50
CA PRO A 129 -7.49 -10.10 14.10
C PRO A 129 -8.99 -9.91 14.33
N CYS A 130 -9.78 -10.92 14.00
CA CYS A 130 -11.24 -10.82 14.00
C CYS A 130 -11.89 -12.20 14.01
N GLU A 131 -12.84 -12.41 14.93
CA GLU A 131 -13.48 -13.71 15.19
C GLU A 131 -12.44 -14.84 15.25
N CYS A 132 -11.42 -14.62 16.09
CA CYS A 132 -10.18 -15.35 16.06
C CYS A 132 -10.38 -16.84 16.39
N VAL A 133 -9.98 -17.70 15.45
CA VAL A 133 -9.89 -19.15 15.63
C VAL A 133 -8.46 -19.55 15.98
N GLN A 134 -7.47 -18.92 15.34
CA GLN A 134 -6.05 -19.14 15.58
C GLN A 134 -5.27 -17.87 15.23
N CYS A 135 -4.90 -17.07 16.22
CA CYS A 135 -4.16 -15.82 16.04
C CYS A 135 -3.10 -15.67 17.13
N ALA A 136 -2.23 -14.68 16.96
CA ALA A 136 -1.34 -14.23 18.02
C ALA A 136 -2.15 -13.90 19.29
N PRO A 137 -1.61 -14.18 20.49
CA PRO A 137 -2.18 -13.63 21.72
C PRO A 137 -2.18 -12.09 21.66
N LEU A 138 -3.30 -11.48 22.05
CA LEU A 138 -3.43 -10.02 22.20
C LEU A 138 -3.01 -9.51 23.59
N SER A 139 -2.74 -10.43 24.51
CA SER A 139 -2.23 -10.15 25.84
C SER A 139 -0.95 -10.94 26.09
N ALA A 140 0.17 -10.25 26.27
CA ALA A 140 1.46 -10.81 26.62
C ALA A 140 2.22 -9.84 27.53
N SER A 141 3.12 -10.35 28.37
CA SER A 141 3.85 -9.52 29.34
C SER A 141 4.69 -8.42 28.69
N TYR A 142 5.21 -8.64 27.48
CA TYR A 142 5.96 -7.65 26.72
C TYR A 142 5.09 -6.58 26.04
N TYR A 143 3.76 -6.76 25.98
CA TYR A 143 2.85 -5.70 25.53
C TYR A 143 2.57 -4.66 26.62
N SER A 144 3.01 -4.88 27.86
CA SER A 144 2.78 -3.94 28.96
C SER A 144 3.47 -2.59 28.80
N SER A 145 4.40 -2.46 27.85
CA SER A 145 5.05 -1.20 27.48
C SER A 145 4.27 -0.38 26.45
N LEU A 146 3.19 -0.94 25.87
CA LEU A 146 2.34 -0.23 24.93
C LEU A 146 1.49 0.82 25.66
N ASP A 147 1.20 1.91 24.97
CA ASP A 147 0.34 3.00 25.48
C ASP A 147 -1.16 2.66 25.43
N LYS A 148 -1.54 1.58 24.74
CA LYS A 148 -2.91 1.07 24.66
C LYS A 148 -2.93 -0.46 24.56
N ASP A 149 -4.08 -1.03 24.91
CA ASP A 149 -4.35 -2.46 24.74
C ASP A 149 -4.61 -2.81 23.27
N LEU A 150 -4.12 -4.00 22.86
CA LEU A 150 -4.43 -4.59 21.56
C LEU A 150 -5.89 -5.06 21.51
N ASN A 151 -6.50 -5.13 20.33
CA ASN A 151 -7.94 -5.38 20.18
C ASN A 151 -8.27 -6.46 19.15
N GLU A 152 -9.45 -7.06 19.31
CA GLU A 152 -10.01 -7.94 18.28
C GLU A 152 -11.17 -7.23 17.59
N TYR A 153 -11.10 -7.11 16.26
CA TYR A 153 -12.15 -6.46 15.50
C TYR A 153 -13.42 -7.31 15.49
N ASN A 154 -14.55 -6.69 15.87
CA ASN A 154 -15.86 -7.31 15.84
C ASN A 154 -16.74 -6.63 14.78
N PRO A 155 -17.00 -7.27 13.63
CA PRO A 155 -17.84 -6.71 12.58
C PRO A 155 -19.26 -6.35 13.07
N SER A 156 -19.83 -7.17 13.96
CA SER A 156 -21.18 -6.92 14.52
C SER A 156 -21.20 -5.78 15.53
N GLY A 157 -20.03 -5.39 16.07
CA GLY A 157 -19.88 -4.27 17.00
C GLY A 157 -19.80 -2.90 16.32
N SER A 158 -19.57 -2.86 15.00
CA SER A 158 -19.46 -1.62 14.24
C SER A 158 -20.69 -1.40 13.36
N SER A 159 -21.40 -0.30 13.58
CA SER A 159 -22.59 0.10 12.79
C SER A 159 -22.31 0.43 11.33
N THR A 160 -21.03 0.61 10.96
CA THR A 160 -20.59 0.88 9.58
C THR A 160 -19.95 -0.33 8.90
N SER A 161 -19.81 -1.45 9.62
CA SER A 161 -19.23 -2.67 9.08
C SER A 161 -20.14 -3.33 8.05
N LYS A 162 -19.54 -3.82 6.96
CA LYS A 162 -20.24 -4.55 5.91
C LYS A 162 -19.37 -5.61 5.28
N PHE A 163 -19.80 -6.87 5.30
CA PHE A 163 -19.12 -7.93 4.56
C PHE A 163 -19.12 -7.66 3.05
N LEU A 164 -17.96 -7.82 2.41
CA LEU A 164 -17.87 -7.89 0.95
C LEU A 164 -18.39 -9.25 0.50
N SER A 165 -19.22 -9.27 -0.54
CA SER A 165 -19.71 -10.53 -1.11
C SER A 165 -18.73 -11.11 -2.14
N CYS A 166 -18.85 -12.40 -2.45
CA CYS A 166 -18.01 -13.03 -3.47
C CYS A 166 -18.19 -12.49 -4.89
N SER A 167 -19.31 -11.83 -5.18
CA SER A 167 -19.50 -11.10 -6.43
C SER A 167 -18.75 -9.76 -6.49
N HIS A 168 -18.13 -9.32 -5.39
CA HIS A 168 -17.42 -8.05 -5.35
C HIS A 168 -16.12 -8.12 -6.15
N GLN A 169 -15.77 -7.02 -6.82
CA GLN A 169 -14.59 -6.96 -7.71
C GLN A 169 -13.26 -7.25 -7.01
N PHE A 170 -13.18 -7.00 -5.70
CA PHE A 170 -11.99 -7.28 -4.90
C PHE A 170 -11.94 -8.72 -4.36
N CYS A 171 -12.98 -9.53 -4.63
CA CYS A 171 -12.99 -10.90 -4.19
C CYS A 171 -12.23 -11.81 -5.15
N GLU A 172 -10.92 -11.91 -4.97
CA GLU A 172 -10.06 -12.72 -5.83
C GLU A 172 -10.39 -14.21 -5.76
N LEU A 173 -10.72 -14.69 -4.55
CA LEU A 173 -11.16 -16.07 -4.33
C LEU A 173 -12.67 -16.25 -4.56
N GLY A 174 -13.33 -15.28 -5.21
CA GLY A 174 -14.77 -15.31 -5.49
C GLY A 174 -15.22 -16.55 -6.27
N SER A 175 -14.36 -17.13 -7.10
CA SER A 175 -14.61 -18.39 -7.82
C SER A 175 -14.69 -19.62 -6.91
N ASN A 176 -14.04 -19.57 -5.74
CA ASN A 176 -14.08 -20.64 -4.75
C ASN A 176 -15.34 -20.56 -3.87
N CYS A 177 -16.19 -19.57 -4.12
CA CYS A 177 -17.42 -19.38 -3.37
C CYS A 177 -18.56 -20.23 -3.89
N LYS A 178 -19.33 -20.81 -2.98
CA LYS A 178 -20.54 -21.59 -3.33
C LYS A 178 -21.70 -20.68 -3.77
N ASN A 179 -21.76 -19.47 -3.23
CA ASN A 179 -22.82 -18.50 -3.49
C ASN A 179 -22.22 -17.10 -3.74
N PRO A 180 -22.63 -16.35 -4.78
CA PRO A 180 -22.15 -14.98 -5.01
C PRO A 180 -22.40 -13.99 -3.87
N LYS A 181 -23.40 -14.26 -3.01
CA LYS A 181 -23.75 -13.41 -1.86
C LYS A 181 -23.00 -13.75 -0.58
N GLN A 182 -22.28 -14.87 -0.52
CA GLN A 182 -21.55 -15.23 0.69
C GLN A 182 -20.41 -14.23 0.95
N PRO A 183 -19.98 -14.05 2.21
CA PRO A 183 -18.80 -13.25 2.53
C PRO A 183 -17.58 -13.71 1.74
N CYS A 184 -16.84 -12.76 1.20
CA CYS A 184 -15.68 -13.02 0.38
C CYS A 184 -14.53 -13.55 1.24
N PRO A 185 -14.05 -14.79 1.01
CA PRO A 185 -12.87 -15.28 1.70
C PRO A 185 -11.61 -14.62 1.13
N TYR A 186 -10.61 -14.43 1.98
CA TYR A 186 -9.27 -14.02 1.55
C TYR A 186 -8.20 -14.90 2.20
N THR A 187 -7.04 -14.95 1.54
CA THR A 187 -5.82 -15.53 2.09
C THR A 187 -4.66 -14.74 1.54
N VAL A 188 -3.80 -14.24 2.43
CA VAL A 188 -2.52 -13.61 2.08
C VAL A 188 -1.42 -14.48 2.62
N ASN A 189 -0.50 -14.89 1.74
CA ASN A 189 0.71 -15.61 2.10
C ASN A 189 1.90 -14.66 1.99
N TYR A 190 2.80 -14.74 2.96
CA TYR A 190 4.01 -13.96 2.98
C TYR A 190 5.25 -14.86 2.86
N VAL A 191 6.40 -14.29 2.50
CA VAL A 191 7.64 -15.02 2.17
C VAL A 191 8.31 -15.61 3.40
N SER A 192 8.09 -15.03 4.59
CA SER A 192 8.62 -15.63 5.82
C SER A 192 7.97 -16.98 6.09
N ASP A 193 8.74 -17.87 6.70
CA ASP A 193 8.38 -19.29 6.85
C ASP A 193 6.95 -19.48 7.37
N ASP A 194 6.14 -20.16 6.55
CA ASP A 194 4.74 -20.50 6.80
C ASP A 194 3.87 -19.36 7.32
N THR A 195 4.17 -18.11 6.96
CA THR A 195 3.47 -16.92 7.48
C THR A 195 2.33 -16.50 6.57
N SER A 196 1.10 -16.50 7.12
CA SER A 196 -0.10 -16.16 6.36
C SER A 196 -1.19 -15.58 7.26
N THR A 197 -2.16 -14.90 6.64
CA THR A 197 -3.42 -14.53 7.27
C THR A 197 -4.60 -14.91 6.35
N SER A 198 -5.70 -15.35 6.95
CA SER A 198 -6.90 -15.75 6.23
C SER A 198 -8.17 -15.45 7.03
N GLY A 199 -9.26 -15.24 6.30
CA GLY A 199 -10.56 -14.91 6.88
C GLY A 199 -11.50 -14.36 5.82
N VAL A 200 -12.26 -13.31 6.14
CA VAL A 200 -13.22 -12.68 5.22
C VAL A 200 -12.97 -11.18 5.03
N LEU A 201 -13.32 -10.65 3.86
CA LEU A 201 -13.20 -9.22 3.58
C LEU A 201 -14.41 -8.44 4.11
N VAL A 202 -14.12 -7.31 4.75
CA VAL A 202 -15.09 -6.38 5.34
C VAL A 202 -14.79 -4.96 4.84
N GLU A 203 -15.82 -4.16 4.62
CA GLU A 203 -15.74 -2.72 4.44
C GLU A 203 -16.12 -2.04 5.76
N ASP A 204 -15.30 -1.09 6.21
CA ASP A 204 -15.61 -0.26 7.37
C ASP A 204 -14.89 1.10 7.24
N ILE A 205 -14.98 1.94 8.26
CA ILE A 205 -14.41 3.28 8.29
C ILE A 205 -13.05 3.27 8.99
N LEU A 206 -12.02 3.73 8.29
CA LEU A 206 -10.76 4.17 8.86
C LEU A 206 -10.88 5.65 9.24
N HIS A 207 -10.50 6.00 10.48
CA HIS A 207 -10.46 7.38 10.93
C HIS A 207 -9.07 7.97 10.72
N LEU A 208 -9.05 9.14 10.11
CA LEU A 208 -7.87 9.90 9.74
C LEU A 208 -8.00 11.33 10.24
N ALA A 209 -6.88 12.02 10.28
CA ALA A 209 -6.80 13.45 10.52
C ALA A 209 -6.15 14.14 9.32
N SER A 210 -6.61 15.37 9.07
CA SER A 210 -5.97 16.33 8.19
C SER A 210 -5.53 17.53 9.01
N GLY A 211 -4.40 18.11 8.68
CA GLY A 211 -3.96 19.39 9.22
C GLY A 211 -2.53 19.72 8.81
N SER A 212 -1.95 20.76 9.42
CA SER A 212 -0.49 20.88 9.39
C SER A 212 0.11 19.60 10.00
N ARG A 213 1.28 19.15 9.56
CA ARG A 213 1.91 17.86 9.93
C ARG A 213 2.05 17.59 11.44
N MET A 214 1.70 18.55 12.29
CA MET A 214 1.75 18.50 13.76
C MET A 214 0.42 18.78 14.49
N THR A 215 -0.67 19.19 13.81
CA THR A 215 -1.98 19.46 14.47
C THR A 215 -3.14 18.98 13.62
N ALA A 216 -4.01 18.13 14.16
CA ALA A 216 -5.25 17.72 13.51
C ALA A 216 -6.23 18.90 13.43
N ASN A 217 -6.49 19.37 12.21
CA ASN A 217 -7.43 20.46 11.93
C ASN A 217 -8.83 19.94 11.59
N SER A 218 -8.95 18.69 11.14
CA SER A 218 -10.23 18.07 10.81
C SER A 218 -10.15 16.54 10.88
N SER A 219 -11.19 15.92 11.42
CA SER A 219 -11.42 14.47 11.33
C SER A 219 -11.90 14.09 9.92
N VAL A 220 -11.36 13.01 9.38
CA VAL A 220 -11.68 12.48 8.06
C VAL A 220 -12.04 11.01 8.21
N ARG A 221 -13.19 10.62 7.67
CA ARG A 221 -13.69 9.23 7.68
C ARG A 221 -13.53 8.64 6.28
N ALA A 222 -12.78 7.56 6.15
CA ALA A 222 -12.49 6.93 4.88
C ALA A 222 -13.01 5.48 4.83
N PRO A 223 -13.93 5.14 3.90
CA PRO A 223 -14.32 3.75 3.67
C PRO A 223 -13.16 2.95 3.09
N ILE A 224 -12.73 1.94 3.83
CA ILE A 224 -11.64 1.03 3.48
C ILE A 224 -12.14 -0.40 3.40
N THR A 225 -11.41 -1.23 2.66
CA THR A 225 -11.58 -2.69 2.75
C THR A 225 -10.50 -3.23 3.66
N LEU A 226 -10.88 -4.06 4.63
CA LEU A 226 -9.98 -4.75 5.54
C LEU A 226 -10.24 -6.26 5.55
N GLY A 227 -9.20 -7.02 5.84
CA GLY A 227 -9.31 -8.43 6.17
C GLY A 227 -9.68 -8.62 7.65
N CYS A 228 -10.85 -9.20 7.90
CA CYS A 228 -11.18 -9.80 9.20
C CYS A 228 -10.42 -11.13 9.29
N GLY A 229 -9.24 -11.12 9.90
CA GLY A 229 -8.32 -12.26 9.98
C GLY A 229 -8.64 -13.20 11.13
N SER A 230 -9.27 -14.32 10.83
CA SER A 230 -9.65 -15.33 11.82
C SER A 230 -8.58 -16.41 12.01
N LYS A 231 -7.66 -16.57 11.06
CA LYS A 231 -6.56 -17.52 11.15
C LYS A 231 -5.24 -16.94 10.62
N GLN A 232 -4.23 -16.92 11.47
CA GLN A 232 -2.85 -16.52 11.21
C GLN A 232 -1.91 -17.73 11.37
N THR A 233 -0.76 -17.69 10.70
CA THR A 233 0.28 -18.74 10.79
C THR A 233 1.68 -18.13 10.81
N GLY A 234 2.69 -18.96 11.08
CA GLY A 234 4.10 -18.57 11.02
C GLY A 234 4.47 -17.51 12.05
N GLY A 235 5.30 -16.53 11.65
CA GLY A 235 5.82 -15.49 12.54
C GLY A 235 4.75 -14.67 13.26
N TYR A 236 3.53 -14.58 12.69
CA TYR A 236 2.43 -13.85 13.32
C TYR A 236 1.98 -14.49 14.64
N LEU A 237 1.97 -15.83 14.73
CA LEU A 237 1.63 -16.52 15.98
C LEU A 237 2.64 -16.26 17.11
N ASN A 238 3.84 -15.79 16.76
CA ASN A 238 4.93 -15.51 17.69
C ASN A 238 5.02 -14.03 18.09
N GLY A 239 4.07 -13.18 17.69
CA GLY A 239 4.00 -11.77 18.11
C GLY A 239 4.34 -10.75 17.03
N VAL A 240 4.68 -11.17 15.80
CA VAL A 240 4.79 -10.23 14.67
C VAL A 240 3.38 -9.77 14.28
N ALA A 241 3.13 -8.46 14.17
CA ALA A 241 1.83 -7.92 13.75
C ALA A 241 0.59 -8.51 14.49
N PRO A 242 0.63 -8.60 15.83
CA PRO A 242 -0.38 -9.35 16.60
C PRO A 242 -1.78 -8.72 16.50
N ASP A 243 -1.81 -7.40 16.35
CA ASP A 243 -3.00 -6.55 16.26
C ASP A 243 -3.28 -6.06 14.83
N GLY A 244 -2.55 -6.63 13.85
CA GLY A 244 -2.77 -6.41 12.43
C GLY A 244 -1.58 -5.83 11.68
N LEU A 245 -1.78 -5.66 10.38
CA LEU A 245 -0.80 -5.14 9.42
C LEU A 245 -1.51 -4.29 8.37
N MET A 246 -0.93 -3.13 8.05
CA MET A 246 -1.41 -2.25 7.00
C MET A 246 -0.55 -2.39 5.74
N GLY A 247 -1.12 -3.04 4.72
CA GLY A 247 -0.56 -3.04 3.38
C GLY A 247 -0.60 -1.65 2.73
N LEU A 248 0.56 -1.19 2.27
CA LEU A 248 0.80 0.08 1.56
C LEU A 248 1.17 -0.14 0.08
N GLY A 249 1.07 -1.38 -0.38
CA GLY A 249 1.37 -1.82 -1.73
C GLY A 249 0.51 -1.16 -2.83
N PRO A 250 0.85 -1.40 -4.10
CA PRO A 250 0.25 -0.72 -5.23
C PRO A 250 -1.17 -1.22 -5.59
N GLY A 251 -1.66 -2.29 -4.99
CA GLY A 251 -2.97 -2.89 -5.30
C GLY A 251 -4.17 -2.00 -4.96
N GLU A 252 -5.27 -2.15 -5.70
CA GLU A 252 -6.48 -1.32 -5.57
C GLU A 252 -7.19 -1.44 -4.21
N ILE A 253 -6.94 -2.52 -3.47
CA ILE A 253 -7.49 -2.77 -2.14
C ILE A 253 -6.74 -2.01 -1.04
N SER A 254 -5.51 -1.56 -1.29
CA SER A 254 -4.66 -0.94 -0.28
C SER A 254 -5.18 0.41 0.19
N VAL A 255 -4.87 0.76 1.44
CA VAL A 255 -5.30 2.03 2.05
C VAL A 255 -4.90 3.23 1.17
N PRO A 256 -3.64 3.38 0.69
CA PRO A 256 -3.28 4.47 -0.21
C PRO A 256 -4.16 4.54 -1.48
N SER A 257 -4.53 3.39 -2.08
CA SER A 257 -5.41 3.33 -3.25
C SER A 257 -6.81 3.79 -2.94
N ARG A 258 -7.38 3.34 -1.81
CA ARG A 258 -8.73 3.70 -1.38
C ARG A 258 -8.84 5.20 -1.12
N LEU A 259 -7.86 5.78 -0.43
CA LEU A 259 -7.84 7.22 -0.13
C LEU A 259 -7.73 8.07 -1.41
N ALA A 260 -6.85 7.68 -2.34
CA ALA A 260 -6.69 8.38 -3.60
C ALA A 260 -7.93 8.27 -4.50
N LYS A 261 -8.53 7.07 -4.59
CA LYS A 261 -9.73 6.81 -5.40
C LYS A 261 -10.98 7.52 -4.87
N ALA A 262 -11.04 7.73 -3.55
CA ALA A 262 -12.06 8.57 -2.92
C ALA A 262 -11.81 10.09 -3.14
N GLY A 263 -10.71 10.48 -3.78
CA GLY A 263 -10.35 11.88 -4.02
C GLY A 263 -9.91 12.62 -2.76
N LEU A 264 -9.59 11.91 -1.68
CA LEU A 264 -9.20 12.52 -0.40
C LEU A 264 -7.79 13.11 -0.48
N VAL A 265 -6.86 12.38 -1.10
CA VAL A 265 -5.44 12.73 -1.25
C VAL A 265 -4.92 12.39 -2.64
N ARG A 266 -3.71 12.85 -2.97
CA ARG A 266 -2.94 12.33 -4.12
C ARG A 266 -2.66 10.83 -3.96
N ASN A 267 -2.47 10.12 -5.07
CA ASN A 267 -2.03 8.72 -5.02
C ASN A 267 -0.54 8.61 -4.71
N SER A 268 -0.18 8.92 -3.47
CA SER A 268 1.17 8.83 -2.95
C SER A 268 1.15 8.70 -1.43
N PHE A 269 2.25 8.27 -0.85
CA PHE A 269 2.47 8.32 0.59
C PHE A 269 3.96 8.44 0.88
N SER A 270 4.30 8.76 2.12
CA SER A 270 5.69 8.81 2.56
C SER A 270 5.89 8.14 3.91
N LEU A 271 7.08 7.57 4.08
CA LEU A 271 7.59 7.01 5.33
C LEU A 271 8.87 7.76 5.72
N CYS A 272 9.09 7.92 7.03
CA CYS A 272 10.34 8.44 7.55
C CYS A 272 10.65 7.73 8.86
N PHE A 273 11.82 7.11 8.96
CA PHE A 273 12.27 6.39 10.15
C PHE A 273 13.57 7.01 10.65
N LYS A 274 13.76 7.11 11.96
CA LYS A 274 14.95 7.67 12.61
C LYS A 274 15.79 6.58 13.26
N GLU A 275 17.02 6.95 13.60
CA GLU A 275 17.94 6.11 14.38
C GLU A 275 17.54 6.00 15.86
N ASP A 276 16.80 6.98 16.38
CA ASP A 276 16.13 6.87 17.69
C ASP A 276 14.83 6.08 17.61
N ASP A 277 14.69 5.32 16.53
CA ASP A 277 13.62 4.35 16.31
C ASP A 277 12.24 5.00 16.07
N SER A 278 12.05 6.30 16.33
CA SER A 278 10.78 6.96 16.00
C SER A 278 10.62 7.21 14.50
N GLY A 279 9.37 7.27 14.02
CA GLY A 279 9.11 7.56 12.62
C GLY A 279 7.78 8.24 12.35
N ARG A 280 7.47 8.46 11.07
CA ARG A 280 6.23 9.11 10.63
C ARG A 280 5.71 8.55 9.29
N ILE A 281 4.39 8.54 9.13
CA ILE A 281 3.70 8.23 7.87
C ILE A 281 2.73 9.35 7.48
N PHE A 282 2.69 9.67 6.18
CA PHE A 282 1.73 10.61 5.60
C PHE A 282 1.19 10.10 4.26
N PHE A 283 -0.14 10.11 4.09
CA PHE A 283 -0.82 9.85 2.82
C PHE A 283 -0.99 11.15 2.04
N GLY A 284 -0.83 11.09 0.71
CA GLY A 284 -0.88 12.25 -0.20
C GLY A 284 0.43 13.00 -0.35
N ASP A 285 1.47 12.62 0.41
CA ASP A 285 2.76 13.30 0.35
C ASP A 285 3.49 13.01 -0.96
N GLN A 286 3.98 14.06 -1.62
CA GLN A 286 4.78 13.98 -2.84
C GLN A 286 6.24 14.40 -2.62
N GLY A 287 6.60 14.75 -1.38
CA GLY A 287 7.94 15.14 -1.00
C GLY A 287 8.42 16.47 -1.58
N PRO A 288 9.69 16.82 -1.34
CA PRO A 288 10.37 17.95 -1.98
C PRO A 288 10.45 17.81 -3.50
N ALA A 289 10.45 18.93 -4.22
CA ALA A 289 10.85 18.94 -5.64
C ALA A 289 12.35 18.59 -5.83
N THR A 290 13.18 18.79 -4.80
CA THR A 290 14.63 18.58 -4.83
C THR A 290 15.08 17.19 -4.38
N GLN A 291 14.14 16.29 -4.10
CA GLN A 291 14.46 14.93 -3.66
C GLN A 291 15.14 14.14 -4.78
N GLN A 292 15.98 13.17 -4.41
CA GLN A 292 16.49 12.17 -5.34
C GLN A 292 15.34 11.27 -5.77
N THR A 293 15.39 10.70 -6.98
CA THR A 293 14.29 9.85 -7.46
C THR A 293 14.78 8.73 -8.37
N THR A 294 14.06 7.60 -8.33
CA THR A 294 14.18 6.54 -9.34
C THR A 294 12.80 6.06 -9.76
N SER A 295 12.66 5.59 -11.00
CA SER A 295 11.38 5.08 -11.50
C SER A 295 11.12 3.69 -10.95
N PHE A 296 9.85 3.41 -10.62
CA PHE A 296 9.42 2.05 -10.40
C PHE A 296 9.47 1.27 -11.71
N LEU A 297 9.83 -0.01 -11.60
CA LEU A 297 9.90 -0.94 -12.73
C LEU A 297 8.68 -1.85 -12.72
N PRO A 298 8.01 -2.06 -13.86
CA PRO A 298 6.95 -3.04 -13.95
C PRO A 298 7.52 -4.46 -13.92
N SER A 299 6.76 -5.39 -13.34
CA SER A 299 6.94 -6.83 -13.50
C SER A 299 5.90 -7.33 -14.49
N GLU A 300 6.34 -7.92 -15.61
CA GLU A 300 5.44 -8.40 -16.68
C GLU A 300 4.40 -7.35 -17.15
N GLY A 301 4.81 -6.08 -17.19
CA GLY A 301 3.95 -4.96 -17.58
C GLY A 301 3.02 -4.44 -16.49
N GLN A 302 3.09 -4.98 -15.26
CA GLN A 302 2.25 -4.60 -14.13
C GLN A 302 3.07 -4.13 -12.93
N PHE A 303 2.53 -3.18 -12.15
CA PHE A 303 3.14 -2.70 -10.90
C PHE A 303 2.51 -3.43 -9.73
N VAL A 304 2.92 -4.69 -9.53
CA VAL A 304 2.40 -5.55 -8.46
C VAL A 304 3.11 -5.33 -7.11
N THR A 305 4.30 -4.72 -7.13
CA THR A 305 5.06 -4.30 -5.94
C THR A 305 5.99 -3.13 -6.32
N TYR A 306 6.62 -2.49 -5.35
CA TYR A 306 7.54 -1.37 -5.57
C TYR A 306 8.94 -1.86 -5.92
N VAL A 307 9.18 -2.11 -7.21
CA VAL A 307 10.49 -2.55 -7.71
C VAL A 307 11.27 -1.36 -8.26
N VAL A 308 12.55 -1.26 -7.93
CA VAL A 308 13.51 -0.29 -8.49
C VAL A 308 14.72 -1.01 -9.10
N GLY A 309 15.39 -0.36 -10.05
CA GLY A 309 16.62 -0.88 -10.66
C GLY A 309 17.85 -0.26 -10.02
N VAL A 310 18.74 -1.11 -9.49
CA VAL A 310 20.03 -0.71 -8.91
C VAL A 310 21.13 -1.02 -9.92
N GLU A 311 21.88 0.00 -10.32
CA GLU A 311 22.95 -0.11 -11.32
C GLU A 311 24.26 -0.64 -10.71
N SER A 312 24.59 -0.16 -9.52
CA SER A 312 25.79 -0.58 -8.77
C SER A 312 25.61 -0.40 -7.27
N CYS A 313 26.35 -1.21 -6.51
CA CYS A 313 26.51 -1.07 -5.06
C CYS A 313 27.95 -0.68 -4.77
N CYS A 314 28.16 0.21 -3.81
CA CYS A 314 29.49 0.55 -3.32
C CYS A 314 29.54 0.43 -1.80
N LEU A 315 30.68 -0.04 -1.29
CA LEU A 315 31.02 -0.01 0.11
C LEU A 315 32.23 0.89 0.27
N GLY A 316 32.08 1.99 1.03
CA GLY A 316 33.08 3.03 1.10
C GLY A 316 33.41 3.58 -0.29
N SER A 317 34.69 3.49 -0.68
CA SER A 317 35.15 3.86 -2.03
C SER A 317 35.10 2.71 -3.05
N SER A 318 34.91 1.47 -2.60
CA SER A 318 34.93 0.26 -3.43
C SER A 318 33.56 0.00 -4.05
N CYS A 319 33.46 0.13 -5.38
CA CYS A 319 32.23 -0.14 -6.11
C CYS A 319 32.26 -1.50 -6.81
N ILE A 320 31.18 -2.26 -6.66
CA ILE A 320 30.91 -3.43 -7.50
C ILE A 320 30.18 -2.92 -8.74
N GLU A 321 30.93 -2.76 -9.83
CA GLU A 321 30.34 -2.36 -11.11
C GLU A 321 29.47 -3.49 -11.69
N GLN A 322 28.45 -3.11 -12.46
CA GLN A 322 27.58 -4.01 -13.23
C GLN A 322 26.74 -4.99 -12.39
N THR A 323 26.28 -4.58 -11.19
CA THR A 323 25.36 -5.42 -10.42
C THR A 323 24.01 -5.56 -11.11
N ASN A 324 23.49 -4.47 -11.70
CA ASN A 324 22.27 -4.41 -12.52
C ASN A 324 21.14 -5.31 -12.02
N PHE A 325 20.78 -5.17 -10.74
CA PHE A 325 19.75 -5.99 -10.11
C PHE A 325 18.49 -5.17 -9.82
N LYS A 326 17.40 -5.90 -9.61
CA LYS A 326 16.14 -5.31 -9.15
C LYS A 326 16.06 -5.41 -7.64
N ALA A 327 15.55 -4.37 -7.01
CA ALA A 327 15.27 -4.38 -5.58
C ALA A 327 13.80 -4.06 -5.31
N ILE A 328 13.16 -4.82 -4.43
CA ILE A 328 11.85 -4.48 -3.87
C ILE A 328 12.08 -3.45 -2.75
N VAL A 329 11.27 -2.40 -2.69
CA VAL A 329 11.32 -1.39 -1.63
C VAL A 329 10.21 -1.71 -0.64
N ASP A 330 10.59 -2.20 0.54
CA ASP A 330 9.65 -2.84 1.44
C ASP A 330 9.86 -2.42 2.90
N SER A 331 8.89 -1.67 3.46
CA SER A 331 8.88 -1.34 4.88
C SER A 331 8.36 -2.49 5.75
N GLY A 332 7.75 -3.52 5.15
CA GLY A 332 7.33 -4.73 5.82
C GLY A 332 8.50 -5.65 6.17
N THR A 333 9.75 -5.24 5.90
CA THR A 333 10.97 -5.92 6.33
C THR A 333 12.00 -4.99 6.97
N SER A 334 12.60 -5.46 8.06
CA SER A 334 13.49 -4.69 8.92
C SER A 334 14.86 -4.51 8.29
N PHE A 335 15.34 -5.55 7.60
CA PHE A 335 16.68 -5.59 7.02
C PHE A 335 16.66 -5.68 5.50
N SER A 336 17.78 -5.28 4.90
CA SER A 336 17.94 -5.28 3.46
C SER A 336 18.57 -6.59 2.98
N PHE A 337 18.11 -7.07 1.83
CA PHE A 337 18.56 -8.33 1.23
C PHE A 337 19.23 -8.03 -0.11
N LEU A 338 20.34 -8.71 -0.40
CA LEU A 338 21.04 -8.58 -1.66
C LEU A 338 20.98 -9.89 -2.45
N PRO A 339 20.97 -9.85 -3.79
CA PRO A 339 21.22 -11.03 -4.60
C PRO A 339 22.51 -11.71 -4.19
N ASP A 340 22.52 -13.03 -4.12
CA ASP A 340 23.57 -13.82 -3.45
C ASP A 340 24.98 -13.49 -3.98
N GLN A 341 25.12 -13.33 -5.30
CA GLN A 341 26.41 -12.97 -5.91
C GLN A 341 26.93 -11.58 -5.49
N ILE A 342 26.02 -10.64 -5.22
CA ILE A 342 26.35 -9.29 -4.79
C ILE A 342 26.64 -9.31 -3.29
N TYR A 343 25.80 -10.00 -2.51
CA TYR A 343 26.01 -10.22 -1.08
C TYR A 343 27.41 -10.75 -0.81
N ASP A 344 27.81 -11.84 -1.47
CA ASP A 344 29.12 -12.48 -1.31
C ASP A 344 30.32 -11.56 -1.56
N ARG A 345 30.16 -10.59 -2.47
CA ARG A 345 31.22 -9.60 -2.77
C ARG A 345 31.24 -8.48 -1.74
N ILE A 346 30.08 -7.96 -1.37
CA ILE A 346 29.94 -6.91 -0.36
C ILE A 346 30.51 -7.36 0.97
N VAL A 347 30.12 -8.54 1.45
CA VAL A 347 30.55 -9.02 2.77
C VAL A 347 32.05 -9.25 2.85
N LYS A 348 32.67 -9.71 1.74
CA LYS A 348 34.13 -9.85 1.63
C LYS A 348 34.83 -8.51 1.62
N GLU A 349 34.24 -7.49 1.02
CA GLU A 349 34.82 -6.15 1.03
C GLU A 349 34.69 -5.49 2.40
N PHE A 350 33.54 -5.67 3.06
CA PHE A 350 33.31 -5.22 4.44
C PHE A 350 34.32 -5.82 5.41
N ASP A 351 34.56 -7.14 5.31
CA ASP A 351 35.54 -7.84 6.14
C ASP A 351 36.99 -7.36 5.96
N LYS A 352 37.33 -6.82 4.78
CA LYS A 352 38.66 -6.23 4.54
C LYS A 352 38.78 -4.82 5.11
N GLU A 353 37.72 -4.03 5.03
CA GLU A 353 37.74 -2.62 5.47
C GLU A 353 37.57 -2.49 6.99
N VAL A 354 36.86 -3.42 7.63
CA VAL A 354 36.64 -3.40 9.07
C VAL A 354 37.84 -3.98 9.83
N ASN A 355 38.56 -3.11 10.54
CA ASN A 355 39.64 -3.51 11.43
C ASN A 355 39.10 -3.92 12.82
N ALA A 356 38.39 -5.05 12.89
CA ALA A 356 37.88 -5.60 14.14
C ALA A 356 37.90 -7.14 14.14
N THR A 357 37.88 -7.74 15.34
CA THR A 357 37.89 -9.19 15.48
C THR A 357 36.53 -9.77 15.16
N LYS A 358 36.46 -10.65 14.15
CA LYS A 358 35.22 -11.36 13.80
C LYS A 358 34.69 -12.17 14.98
N ALA A 359 33.37 -12.16 15.16
CA ALA A 359 32.64 -12.87 16.20
C ALA A 359 31.31 -13.39 15.68
N SER A 360 30.66 -14.24 16.47
CA SER A 360 29.29 -14.70 16.28
C SER A 360 28.49 -14.38 17.53
N PHE A 361 27.26 -13.91 17.36
CA PHE A 361 26.36 -13.59 18.46
C PHE A 361 25.11 -14.46 18.33
N GLU A 362 24.77 -15.18 19.40
CA GLU A 362 23.59 -16.04 19.43
C GLU A 362 22.31 -15.19 19.23
N GLY A 363 21.38 -15.69 18.42
CA GLY A 363 20.11 -15.00 18.14
C GLY A 363 20.16 -13.98 16.98
N TYR A 364 21.33 -13.69 16.42
CA TYR A 364 21.49 -12.76 15.31
C TYR A 364 21.81 -13.49 13.99
N PRO A 365 21.12 -13.17 12.88
CA PRO A 365 21.22 -13.96 11.64
C PRO A 365 22.48 -13.68 10.80
N TRP A 366 23.19 -12.58 11.08
CA TRP A 366 24.29 -12.11 10.23
C TRP A 366 25.58 -12.90 10.41
N GLN A 367 26.23 -13.21 9.28
CA GLN A 367 27.49 -13.97 9.25
C GLN A 367 28.73 -13.10 9.45
N TYR A 368 28.60 -11.78 9.26
CA TYR A 368 29.70 -10.81 9.31
C TYR A 368 29.50 -9.87 10.48
N CYS A 369 29.84 -10.39 11.66
CA CYS A 369 29.79 -9.69 12.93
C CYS A 369 31.18 -9.57 13.55
N TYR A 370 31.37 -8.53 14.36
CA TYR A 370 32.66 -8.15 14.93
C TYR A 370 32.49 -7.71 16.38
N LYS A 371 33.53 -7.92 17.19
CA LYS A 371 33.57 -7.40 18.56
C LYS A 371 33.73 -5.89 18.56
N SER A 372 33.01 -5.22 19.45
CA SER A 372 33.26 -3.81 19.74
C SER A 372 34.52 -3.64 20.59
N SER A 373 35.19 -2.49 20.46
CA SER A 373 36.32 -2.14 21.31
C SER A 373 35.85 -1.37 22.55
N SER A 374 36.71 -1.25 23.57
CA SER A 374 36.44 -0.38 24.73
C SER A 374 36.36 1.11 24.36
N GLU A 375 36.86 1.49 23.17
CA GLU A 375 36.81 2.86 22.64
C GLU A 375 35.52 3.13 21.82
N GLY A 376 34.64 2.12 21.70
CA GLY A 376 33.39 2.19 20.94
C GLY A 376 33.45 1.44 19.61
N LEU A 377 32.47 1.73 18.73
CA LEU A 377 32.42 1.14 17.39
C LEU A 377 33.51 1.76 16.50
N PRO A 378 34.26 0.94 15.73
CA PRO A 378 35.16 1.47 14.73
C PRO A 378 34.37 2.19 13.63
N LYS A 379 35.05 3.07 12.89
CA LYS A 379 34.46 3.69 11.72
C LYS A 379 34.13 2.60 10.68
N VAL A 380 32.84 2.44 10.38
CA VAL A 380 32.36 1.51 9.35
C VAL A 380 32.22 2.21 8.00
N PRO A 381 32.41 1.50 6.89
CA PRO A 381 32.23 2.10 5.58
C PRO A 381 30.74 2.28 5.24
N SER A 382 30.41 3.40 4.61
CA SER A 382 29.06 3.68 4.13
C SER A 382 28.67 2.72 3.00
N PHE A 383 27.41 2.30 2.96
CA PHE A 383 26.85 1.52 1.86
C PHE A 383 26.11 2.44 0.89
N THR A 384 26.44 2.41 -0.41
CA THR A 384 25.80 3.24 -1.43
C THR A 384 25.13 2.40 -2.50
N LEU A 385 23.84 2.65 -2.75
CA LEU A 385 23.12 2.16 -3.92
C LEU A 385 23.07 3.26 -4.98
N LYS A 386 23.50 2.95 -6.20
CA LYS A 386 23.41 3.87 -7.35
C LYS A 386 22.27 3.44 -8.27
N PHE A 387 21.49 4.43 -8.70
CA PHE A 387 20.33 4.28 -9.57
C PHE A 387 20.53 5.09 -10.85
N MET A 388 19.69 4.79 -11.86
CA MET A 388 19.64 5.56 -13.10
C MET A 388 19.57 7.07 -12.85
N LYS A 389 20.14 7.85 -13.78
CA LYS A 389 20.22 9.32 -13.73
C LYS A 389 21.09 9.87 -12.59
N ASN A 390 22.09 9.10 -12.16
CA ASN A 390 23.05 9.48 -11.12
C ASN A 390 22.41 9.74 -9.75
N SER A 391 21.24 9.18 -9.47
CA SER A 391 20.65 9.22 -8.13
C SER A 391 21.32 8.19 -7.23
N THR A 392 21.57 8.56 -5.97
CA THR A 392 22.28 7.70 -5.00
C THR A 392 21.54 7.68 -3.66
N LEU A 393 21.41 6.49 -3.08
CA LEU A 393 20.98 6.28 -1.69
C LEU A 393 22.21 5.85 -0.88
N ILE A 394 22.52 6.57 0.19
CA ILE A 394 23.74 6.38 0.99
C ILE A 394 23.34 6.01 2.42
N VAL A 395 23.65 4.81 2.85
CA VAL A 395 23.47 4.36 4.23
C VAL A 395 24.80 4.58 4.94
N GLN A 396 24.85 5.53 5.88
CA GLN A 396 26.12 5.90 6.54
C GLN A 396 26.61 4.77 7.43
N ASP A 397 25.71 4.21 8.22
CA ASP A 397 25.99 3.15 9.18
C ASP A 397 25.15 1.91 8.81
N PRO A 398 25.65 1.04 7.90
CA PRO A 398 24.90 -0.13 7.44
C PRO A 398 24.94 -1.29 8.45
N VAL A 399 25.23 -1.02 9.72
CA VAL A 399 25.47 -2.03 10.76
C VAL A 399 24.36 -2.05 11.80
N PHE A 400 24.09 -3.24 12.34
CA PHE A 400 23.28 -3.42 13.52
C PHE A 400 24.19 -3.54 14.74
N VAL A 401 23.96 -2.73 15.77
CA VAL A 401 24.77 -2.73 17.00
C VAL A 401 24.16 -3.67 18.02
N ILE A 402 25.00 -4.53 18.59
CA ILE A 402 24.61 -5.50 19.63
C ILE A 402 25.07 -4.95 20.98
N TYR A 403 24.12 -4.76 21.88
CA TYR A 403 24.36 -4.28 23.24
C TYR A 403 24.36 -5.43 24.25
N GLY A 404 25.32 -5.41 25.16
CA GLY A 404 25.32 -6.20 26.40
C GLY A 404 25.02 -5.30 27.61
N SER A 405 25.21 -5.84 28.81
CA SER A 405 24.94 -5.11 30.07
C SER A 405 25.79 -3.86 30.26
N GLU A 406 27.02 -3.84 29.72
CA GLU A 406 28.00 -2.76 29.90
C GLU A 406 28.17 -1.88 28.64
N GLY A 407 27.25 -1.98 27.66
CA GLY A 407 27.29 -1.21 26.41
C GLY A 407 27.43 -2.07 25.16
N ALA A 408 27.87 -1.48 24.05
CA ALA A 408 28.02 -2.20 22.78
C ALA A 408 29.09 -3.29 22.89
N VAL A 409 28.69 -4.55 22.70
CA VAL A 409 29.59 -5.71 22.73
C VAL A 409 30.02 -6.15 21.32
N GLY A 410 29.27 -5.75 20.31
CA GLY A 410 29.58 -6.05 18.93
C GLY A 410 28.68 -5.35 17.94
N PHE A 411 28.92 -5.61 16.67
CA PHE A 411 28.12 -5.10 15.57
C PHE A 411 28.20 -6.04 14.38
N CYS A 412 27.18 -6.03 13.53
CA CYS A 412 27.08 -6.86 12.34
C CYS A 412 26.73 -6.00 11.14
N LEU A 413 27.22 -6.35 9.95
CA LEU A 413 26.68 -5.79 8.71
C LEU A 413 25.20 -6.23 8.58
N ALA A 414 24.27 -5.28 8.58
CA ALA A 414 22.83 -5.53 8.64
C ALA A 414 22.23 -5.81 7.26
N VAL A 415 22.82 -6.77 6.54
CA VAL A 415 22.40 -7.19 5.20
C VAL A 415 22.44 -8.70 5.12
N GLU A 416 21.48 -9.29 4.39
CA GLU A 416 21.34 -10.73 4.25
C GLU A 416 21.30 -11.17 2.76
N PRO A 417 21.63 -12.43 2.44
CA PRO A 417 21.43 -12.96 1.10
C PRO A 417 19.92 -13.18 0.85
N SER A 418 19.46 -12.78 -0.33
CA SER A 418 18.04 -12.91 -0.71
C SER A 418 17.63 -14.33 -1.13
N GLY A 419 18.59 -15.20 -1.48
CA GLY A 419 18.33 -16.54 -2.02
C GLY A 419 17.78 -16.55 -3.45
N ILE A 420 17.62 -15.38 -4.08
CA ILE A 420 17.09 -15.17 -5.43
C ILE A 420 17.84 -14.01 -6.13
N ASP A 421 17.56 -13.77 -7.42
CA ASP A 421 18.20 -12.69 -8.19
C ASP A 421 17.58 -11.29 -7.97
N ILE A 422 16.80 -11.11 -6.90
CA ILE A 422 16.11 -9.86 -6.57
C ILE A 422 16.44 -9.50 -5.11
N GLY A 423 16.94 -8.28 -4.90
CA GLY A 423 17.19 -7.76 -3.56
C GLY A 423 15.97 -7.10 -2.94
N THR A 424 16.13 -6.65 -1.70
CA THR A 424 15.13 -5.86 -0.97
C THR A 424 15.82 -4.71 -0.25
N ILE A 425 15.30 -3.50 -0.43
CA ILE A 425 15.64 -2.32 0.38
C ILE A 425 14.64 -2.31 1.54
N GLY A 426 15.10 -2.76 2.71
CA GLY A 426 14.33 -2.81 3.95
C GLY A 426 14.40 -1.50 4.74
N GLN A 427 13.73 -1.48 5.90
CA GLN A 427 13.65 -0.30 6.77
C GLN A 427 15.04 0.24 7.15
N ASN A 428 16.00 -0.63 7.45
CA ASN A 428 17.35 -0.22 7.82
C ASN A 428 18.05 0.67 6.77
N PHE A 429 17.69 0.55 5.48
CA PHE A 429 18.19 1.41 4.41
C PHE A 429 17.29 2.62 4.14
N MET A 430 16.06 2.62 4.66
CA MET A 430 15.13 3.75 4.65
C MET A 430 15.35 4.72 5.83
N THR A 431 15.98 4.25 6.91
CA THR A 431 16.27 5.07 8.10
C THR A 431 17.13 6.30 7.76
N GLY A 432 16.77 7.45 8.34
CA GLY A 432 17.39 8.75 8.07
C GLY A 432 16.94 9.40 6.75
N TYR A 433 15.91 8.85 6.11
CA TYR A 433 15.34 9.37 4.87
C TYR A 433 13.83 9.59 4.97
N HIS A 434 13.37 10.68 4.36
CA HIS A 434 11.98 10.86 3.96
C HIS A 434 11.80 10.13 2.63
N MET A 435 11.21 8.93 2.69
CA MET A 435 10.95 8.05 1.56
C MET A 435 9.56 8.33 1.00
N VAL A 436 9.45 8.60 -0.29
CA VAL A 436 8.19 9.01 -0.95
C VAL A 436 7.84 8.02 -2.05
N PHE A 437 6.71 7.36 -1.88
CA PHE A 437 6.13 6.46 -2.86
C PHE A 437 5.13 7.24 -3.72
N ASP A 438 5.60 7.85 -4.80
CA ASP A 438 4.78 8.62 -5.73
C ASP A 438 4.17 7.68 -6.78
N ARG A 439 3.04 7.08 -6.41
CA ARG A 439 2.32 6.09 -7.22
C ARG A 439 1.61 6.73 -8.43
N GLU A 440 1.29 8.02 -8.37
CA GLU A 440 0.77 8.78 -9.52
C GLU A 440 1.80 8.88 -10.66
N ASN A 441 3.06 9.09 -10.30
CA ASN A 441 4.15 9.27 -11.26
C ASN A 441 5.08 8.05 -11.37
N LEU A 442 4.72 6.94 -10.71
CA LEU A 442 5.42 5.66 -10.73
C LEU A 442 6.92 5.81 -10.40
N LYS A 443 7.23 6.51 -9.31
CA LYS A 443 8.60 6.73 -8.86
C LYS A 443 8.73 6.66 -7.34
N LEU A 444 9.91 6.23 -6.89
CA LEU A 444 10.38 6.42 -5.53
C LEU A 444 11.15 7.72 -5.44
N GLY A 445 10.89 8.53 -4.42
CA GLY A 445 11.66 9.71 -4.05
C GLY A 445 12.30 9.56 -2.68
N TRP A 446 13.45 10.18 -2.45
CA TRP A 446 14.07 10.24 -1.14
C TRP A 446 14.88 11.50 -0.90
N SER A 447 14.87 11.98 0.33
CA SER A 447 15.75 13.04 0.84
C SER A 447 16.12 12.78 2.28
N ARG A 448 17.33 13.20 2.70
CA ARG A 448 17.71 13.13 4.12
C ARG A 448 16.70 13.87 4.98
N SER A 449 16.35 13.27 6.10
CA SER A 449 15.36 13.80 7.04
C SER A 449 15.63 13.24 8.42
N ASP A 450 15.49 14.08 9.44
CA ASP A 450 15.42 13.68 10.85
C ASP A 450 13.98 13.38 11.27
N CYS A 451 13.07 13.27 10.30
CA CYS A 451 11.63 13.12 10.47
C CYS A 451 10.96 14.24 11.28
N GLU A 452 11.69 15.30 11.64
CA GLU A 452 11.17 16.47 12.31
C GLU A 452 10.80 17.55 11.29
N ASP A 453 9.78 18.32 11.63
CA ASP A 453 9.29 19.39 10.78
C ASP A 453 10.14 20.66 11.01
N HIS A 454 11.29 20.76 10.33
CA HIS A 454 11.87 22.07 10.12
C HIS A 454 11.00 22.84 9.12
N ASN A 455 10.05 23.59 9.69
CA ASN A 455 9.21 24.60 9.01
C ASN A 455 9.83 25.08 7.70
N ARG A 456 9.24 24.70 6.55
CA ARG A 456 9.40 25.48 5.33
C ARG A 456 8.63 26.79 5.49
N LEU A 457 9.28 27.77 6.10
CA LEU A 457 8.96 29.19 5.96
C LEU A 457 10.20 29.93 5.40
N PRO A 458 10.02 30.95 4.56
CA PRO A 458 11.13 31.61 3.85
C PRO A 458 12.08 32.42 4.77
N LEU A 459 13.38 32.12 4.66
CA LEU A 459 14.61 32.90 4.91
C LEU A 459 14.62 34.10 5.90
N ALA A 460 15.14 33.82 7.12
CA ALA A 460 16.25 34.47 7.89
C ALA A 460 16.08 35.87 8.58
N PRO A 461 16.98 36.30 9.52
CA PRO A 461 17.58 35.70 10.76
C PRO A 461 17.64 36.74 11.96
N PRO A 462 18.51 36.65 13.00
CA PRO A 462 18.78 35.61 14.03
C PRO A 462 18.64 36.15 15.49
N ASN A 463 18.53 35.27 16.52
CA ASN A 463 19.29 35.34 17.79
C ASN A 463 18.85 34.32 18.85
N GLY A 464 19.83 33.72 19.56
CA GLY A 464 19.70 33.38 20.99
C GLY A 464 19.83 31.91 21.45
N SER A 465 21.06 31.37 21.44
CA SER A 465 21.69 30.49 22.47
C SER A 465 20.90 29.46 23.33
N SER A 466 21.16 28.14 23.09
CA SER A 466 21.68 27.04 23.96
C SER A 466 21.44 26.96 25.50
N PRO A 467 21.73 25.83 26.21
CA PRO A 467 21.61 24.36 25.93
C PRO A 467 21.18 23.49 27.18
N ASN A 468 21.23 22.15 27.02
CA ASN A 468 21.35 21.03 28.01
C ASN A 468 20.06 20.44 28.61
N SER A 469 19.92 19.14 28.95
CA SER A 469 20.49 17.81 28.59
C SER A 469 19.94 16.79 29.62
N LEU A 470 20.03 15.48 29.35
CA LEU A 470 20.12 14.30 30.27
C LEU A 470 18.92 13.33 30.37
N PRO A 471 19.19 12.04 30.69
CA PRO A 471 18.78 10.86 29.90
C PRO A 471 17.81 9.95 30.67
N THR A 472 17.41 8.81 30.08
CA THR A 472 16.75 7.75 30.86
C THR A 472 17.17 6.35 30.40
N GLU A 473 17.38 5.50 31.41
CA GLU A 473 17.98 4.17 31.42
C GLU A 473 17.09 3.04 30.86
N GLN A 474 17.83 2.06 30.36
CA GLN A 474 17.66 0.61 30.17
C GLN A 474 16.56 -0.15 30.95
N GLN A 475 16.06 -1.25 30.35
CA GLN A 475 16.20 -2.59 30.94
C GLN A 475 15.94 -3.78 29.97
N ASN A 476 16.77 -4.83 30.14
CA ASN A 476 16.88 -6.09 29.39
C ASN A 476 15.83 -7.16 29.78
N THR A 477 15.47 -8.07 28.86
CA THR A 477 15.13 -9.51 29.09
C THR A 477 15.07 -10.31 27.75
N PRO A 478 15.08 -11.67 27.73
CA PRO A 478 15.92 -12.45 26.79
C PRO A 478 15.20 -13.28 25.70
N ASN A 479 16.01 -13.63 24.69
CA ASN A 479 15.96 -14.80 23.78
C ASN A 479 14.65 -15.14 23.04
N ILE A 480 14.60 -14.80 21.74
CA ILE A 480 14.10 -15.64 20.63
C ILE A 480 14.74 -15.12 19.32
N SER A 481 15.17 -16.04 18.46
CA SER A 481 15.80 -15.81 17.15
C SER A 481 15.01 -14.84 16.26
N GLY A 482 15.68 -13.81 15.75
CA GLY A 482 15.10 -12.86 14.81
C GLY A 482 14.54 -13.55 13.57
N VAL A 483 13.25 -13.38 13.33
CA VAL A 483 12.54 -13.90 12.15
C VAL A 483 12.54 -12.81 11.08
N ALA A 484 13.06 -13.15 9.90
CA ALA A 484 13.00 -12.28 8.73
C ALA A 484 11.53 -11.95 8.40
N PRO A 485 11.15 -10.66 8.28
CA PRO A 485 9.78 -10.32 7.95
C PRO A 485 9.43 -10.59 6.49
N ALA A 486 8.14 -10.52 6.22
CA ALA A 486 7.49 -11.38 5.26
C ALA A 486 7.09 -10.60 4.00
N VAL A 487 7.77 -10.82 2.87
CA VAL A 487 7.41 -10.22 1.56
C VAL A 487 6.27 -11.04 0.92
N ALA A 488 5.15 -10.49 0.49
CA ALA A 488 4.14 -11.33 -0.18
C ALA A 488 4.60 -11.78 -1.60
N ARG A 489 4.50 -13.08 -1.94
CA ARG A 489 4.68 -13.57 -3.32
C ARG A 489 3.52 -14.48 -3.75
N ARG A 490 3.10 -14.36 -5.01
CA ARG A 490 2.25 -15.37 -5.68
C ARG A 490 3.06 -16.42 -6.43
N THR A 491 2.54 -17.64 -6.36
CA THR A 491 2.98 -18.89 -6.97
C THR A 491 3.25 -18.75 -8.48
N PRO A 492 4.31 -19.39 -9.04
CA PRO A 492 4.39 -19.62 -10.47
C PRO A 492 3.23 -20.53 -10.91
N SER A 493 2.63 -20.24 -12.07
CA SER A 493 1.64 -21.11 -12.69
C SER A 493 2.25 -22.50 -12.89
N SER A 494 1.74 -23.52 -12.20
CA SER A 494 2.18 -24.89 -12.47
C SER A 494 1.78 -25.26 -13.89
N SER A 495 2.79 -25.63 -14.66
CA SER A 495 2.68 -26.19 -15.99
C SER A 495 2.06 -27.58 -15.92
N ALA A 496 0.79 -27.70 -16.32
CA ALA A 496 0.25 -28.96 -16.80
C ALA A 496 0.02 -28.82 -18.31
N ALA A 497 0.89 -29.47 -19.09
CA ALA A 497 0.76 -29.58 -20.54
C ALA A 497 -0.56 -30.30 -20.92
N PRO A 498 -1.21 -29.93 -22.03
CA PRO A 498 -2.44 -30.58 -22.46
C PRO A 498 -2.11 -31.91 -23.18
N THR A 499 -2.54 -33.02 -22.62
CA THR A 499 -2.60 -34.30 -23.35
C THR A 499 -3.77 -34.28 -24.32
N SER A 500 -3.41 -34.39 -25.59
CA SER A 500 -4.25 -34.63 -26.75
C SER A 500 -5.12 -35.88 -26.60
N TYR A 501 -6.43 -35.74 -26.84
CA TYR A 501 -7.26 -36.82 -27.40
C TYR A 501 -8.11 -36.28 -28.55
N ARG A 502 -7.96 -36.93 -29.71
CA ARG A 502 -8.72 -36.72 -30.94
C ARG A 502 -10.01 -37.54 -30.93
N MET A 503 -11.08 -36.89 -31.41
CA MET A 503 -12.22 -37.40 -32.22
C MET A 503 -13.29 -38.31 -31.53
N PRO A 504 -14.56 -38.37 -32.04
CA PRO A 504 -15.01 -37.96 -33.38
C PRO A 504 -16.28 -37.09 -33.49
N PHE A 505 -16.36 -36.44 -34.65
CA PHE A 505 -17.55 -35.94 -35.36
C PHE A 505 -18.74 -36.93 -35.33
N LYS A 506 -19.91 -36.47 -34.85
CA LYS A 506 -21.22 -36.46 -35.54
C LYS A 506 -22.38 -36.15 -34.58
N LEU A 507 -23.40 -35.49 -35.14
CA LEU A 507 -24.75 -35.21 -34.61
C LEU A 507 -24.84 -34.04 -33.61
N CYS A 508 -25.77 -33.09 -33.71
CA CYS A 508 -26.78 -32.84 -34.73
C CYS A 508 -27.22 -31.37 -34.61
N LEU A 509 -27.47 -30.81 -35.78
CA LEU A 509 -28.19 -29.60 -36.10
C LEU A 509 -29.58 -29.52 -35.39
N THR A 510 -29.69 -28.93 -34.21
CA THR A 510 -31.01 -28.51 -33.65
C THR A 510 -30.88 -27.38 -32.63
N LYS A 511 -30.62 -26.15 -33.07
CA LYS A 511 -30.91 -24.93 -32.28
C LYS A 511 -30.91 -23.63 -33.09
N LEU A 512 -31.48 -23.68 -34.29
CA LEU A 512 -31.59 -22.50 -35.17
C LEU A 512 -32.97 -22.35 -35.83
N LEU A 513 -34.02 -22.88 -35.19
CA LEU A 513 -35.40 -22.85 -35.71
C LEU A 513 -36.46 -22.40 -34.68
N PHE A 514 -36.07 -21.64 -33.65
CA PHE A 514 -37.00 -21.16 -32.61
C PHE A 514 -37.04 -19.63 -32.41
N GLN A 515 -36.58 -18.85 -33.39
CA GLN A 515 -36.60 -17.37 -33.32
C GLN A 515 -37.24 -16.70 -34.55
N LEU A 516 -37.93 -17.44 -35.42
CA LEU A 516 -38.56 -16.89 -36.64
C LEU A 516 -40.07 -17.13 -36.76
N LEU A 517 -40.77 -17.43 -35.66
CA LEU A 517 -42.24 -17.65 -35.65
C LEU A 517 -43.00 -16.88 -34.56
N LEU A 518 -42.54 -15.69 -34.17
CA LEU A 518 -43.28 -14.81 -33.25
C LEU A 518 -43.50 -13.37 -33.78
N VAL A 519 -43.39 -13.16 -35.09
CA VAL A 519 -43.84 -11.91 -35.73
C VAL A 519 -44.60 -12.24 -37.02
N SER A 520 -45.78 -12.82 -36.85
CA SER A 520 -46.89 -12.77 -37.82
C SER A 520 -48.09 -13.50 -37.21
N SER A 521 -49.28 -12.92 -37.36
CA SER A 521 -50.60 -13.35 -36.83
C SER A 521 -50.77 -13.09 -35.32
N ASN A 522 -51.64 -12.21 -34.84
CA ASN A 522 -52.93 -11.72 -35.33
C ASN A 522 -53.10 -10.23 -34.93
N PHE A 523 -53.68 -9.37 -35.76
CA PHE A 523 -55.12 -9.06 -35.75
C PHE A 523 -55.73 -9.00 -34.35
#